data_AF-A0A078IZY2-F1
#
_entry.id   AF-A0A078IZY2-F1
#
_cell.length_a   1.000
_cell.length_b   1.000
_cell.length_c   1.000
_cell.angle_alpha   90.00
_cell.angle_beta   90.00
_cell.angle_gamma   90.00
#
_symmetry.space_group_name_H-M   'P 1'
#
loop_
_entity.id
_entity.type
_entity.pdbx_description
1 polymer ?
#
loop_
_entity_poly.entity_id
_entity_poly.type
_entity_poly.pdbx_seq_one_letter_code
_entity_poly.pdbx_strand_id
1 'polypeptide(L)'
;MDVQDVIPLPNSKKQFRSIELKNGLCALLVSDPELEWNGSPAAVSMAVRAGNFLDPPEAQGTYAVLGSDKFPMENALDNYLNMHGGDSIAATDDDHTIFFLFAESKLLKHVLDM
;
A
#
# COMPACT_ATOMS: atom_id res chain seq x y z
N MET A 1 -11.57 -0.13 -13.27
CA MET A 1 -10.45 -0.08 -14.23
C MET A 1 -10.10 -1.52 -14.53
N ASP A 2 -10.47 -2.03 -15.70
CA ASP A 2 -10.04 -3.37 -16.12
C ASP A 2 -8.53 -3.32 -16.33
N VAL A 3 -7.79 -4.09 -15.54
CA VAL A 3 -6.32 -4.03 -15.42
C VAL A 3 -5.64 -4.77 -16.58
N GLN A 4 -6.32 -4.93 -17.72
CA GLN A 4 -5.78 -5.62 -18.90
C GLN A 4 -4.80 -4.74 -19.72
N ASP A 5 -4.70 -3.45 -19.44
CA ASP A 5 -3.93 -2.49 -20.24
C ASP A 5 -2.65 -1.97 -19.53
N VAL A 6 -1.93 -2.82 -18.79
CA VAL A 6 -0.58 -2.44 -18.36
C VAL A 6 0.35 -2.53 -19.57
N ILE A 7 0.69 -1.39 -20.17
CA ILE A 7 1.66 -1.30 -21.26
C ILE A 7 3.07 -1.24 -20.63
N PRO A 8 3.87 -2.32 -20.67
CA PRO A 8 5.22 -2.29 -20.13
C PRO A 8 6.12 -1.41 -21.02
N LEU A 9 7.14 -0.82 -20.41
CA LEU A 9 8.17 -0.12 -21.18
C LEU A 9 8.91 -1.12 -22.09
N PRO A 10 9.34 -0.72 -23.31
CA PRO A 10 9.90 -1.64 -24.32
C PRO A 10 11.06 -2.54 -23.86
N ASN A 11 11.81 -2.14 -22.84
CA ASN A 11 12.95 -2.88 -22.30
C ASN A 11 12.74 -3.39 -20.86
N SER A 12 11.53 -3.29 -20.33
CA SER A 12 11.25 -3.73 -18.95
C SER A 12 11.07 -5.24 -18.89
N LYS A 13 11.79 -5.89 -17.97
CA LYS A 13 11.57 -7.31 -17.62
C LYS A 13 10.50 -7.50 -16.54
N LYS A 14 9.86 -6.41 -16.09
CA LYS A 14 8.81 -6.47 -15.06
C LYS A 14 7.62 -7.28 -15.57
N GLN A 15 7.11 -8.13 -14.70
CA GLN A 15 5.92 -8.93 -14.95
C GLN A 15 4.76 -8.32 -14.18
N PHE A 16 3.62 -8.20 -14.85
CA PHE A 16 2.42 -7.60 -14.31
C PHE A 16 1.30 -8.62 -14.29
N ARG A 17 0.57 -8.69 -13.18
CA ARG A 17 -0.62 -9.54 -13.07
C ARG A 17 -1.70 -8.82 -12.30
N SER A 18 -2.89 -8.73 -12.88
CA SER A 18 -4.07 -8.33 -12.13
C SER A 18 -4.72 -9.51 -11.43
N ILE A 19 -5.24 -9.27 -10.24
CA ILE A 19 -6.12 -10.18 -9.52
C ILE A 19 -7.32 -9.43 -8.96
N GLU A 20 -8.43 -10.13 -8.84
CA GLU A 20 -9.59 -9.71 -8.05
C GLU A 20 -9.75 -10.71 -6.90
N LEU A 21 -9.77 -10.20 -5.68
CA LEU A 21 -9.99 -11.00 -4.48
C LEU A 21 -11.49 -11.30 -4.31
N LYS A 22 -11.81 -12.31 -3.51
CA LYS A 22 -13.21 -12.72 -3.25
C LYS A 22 -14.08 -11.61 -2.64
N ASN A 23 -13.47 -10.62 -1.99
CA ASN A 23 -14.15 -9.47 -1.41
C ASN A 23 -14.30 -8.29 -2.40
N GLY A 24 -13.96 -8.48 -3.68
CA GLY A 24 -14.04 -7.44 -4.72
C GLY A 24 -12.86 -6.47 -4.76
N LEU A 25 -11.84 -6.66 -3.92
CA LEU A 25 -10.63 -5.84 -3.99
C LEU A 25 -9.80 -6.24 -5.23
N CYS A 26 -9.52 -5.27 -6.10
CA CYS A 26 -8.63 -5.45 -7.23
C CYS A 26 -7.20 -5.07 -6.86
N ALA A 27 -6.23 -5.88 -7.27
CA ALA A 27 -4.82 -5.60 -7.06
C ALA A 27 -4.01 -5.81 -8.35
N LEU A 28 -2.97 -4.99 -8.52
CA LEU A 28 -1.93 -5.16 -9.53
C LEU A 28 -0.67 -5.67 -8.84
N LEU A 29 -0.28 -6.89 -9.18
CA LEU A 29 0.98 -7.50 -8.75
C LEU A 29 2.07 -7.14 -9.75
N VAL A 30 3.19 -6.64 -9.23
CA VAL A 30 4.38 -6.31 -10.03
C VAL A 30 5.54 -7.15 -9.52
N SER A 31 6.14 -7.95 -10.40
CA SER A 31 7.36 -8.69 -10.11
C SER A 31 8.49 -8.14 -10.97
N ASP A 32 9.57 -7.72 -10.33
CA ASP A 32 10.77 -7.25 -11.01
C ASP A 32 11.90 -8.27 -10.80
N PRO A 33 12.19 -9.13 -11.80
CA PRO A 33 13.23 -10.15 -11.68
C PRO A 33 14.64 -9.53 -11.62
N GLU A 34 14.80 -8.26 -11.97
CA GLU A 34 16.11 -7.58 -11.85
C GLU A 34 16.39 -7.17 -10.38
N LEU A 35 15.39 -7.24 -9.51
CA LEU A 35 15.47 -6.94 -8.08
C LEU A 35 15.53 -8.19 -7.18
N GLU A 36 15.94 -9.35 -7.70
CA GLU A 36 15.94 -10.68 -7.04
C GLU A 36 16.71 -10.80 -5.72
N TRP A 37 17.43 -9.75 -5.28
CA TRP A 37 18.08 -9.74 -3.96
C TRP A 37 17.07 -9.55 -2.82
N ASN A 38 17.17 -10.36 -1.76
CA ASN A 38 16.28 -10.32 -0.58
C ASN A 38 16.38 -9.03 0.27
N GLY A 39 17.33 -8.14 -0.04
CA GLY A 39 17.43 -6.79 0.53
C GLY A 39 16.93 -5.67 -0.39
N SER A 40 16.41 -6.00 -1.59
CA SER A 40 15.81 -5.00 -2.47
C SER A 40 14.57 -4.40 -1.83
N PRO A 41 14.30 -3.10 -2.02
CA PRO A 41 13.06 -2.50 -1.55
C PRO A 41 11.86 -3.10 -2.31
N ALA A 42 10.79 -3.36 -1.58
CA ALA A 42 9.47 -3.66 -2.09
C ALA A 42 8.51 -2.56 -1.62
N ALA A 43 7.50 -2.26 -2.43
CA ALA A 43 6.54 -1.21 -2.14
C ALA A 43 5.11 -1.70 -2.35
N VAL A 44 4.18 -1.10 -1.61
CA VAL A 44 2.75 -1.40 -1.67
C VAL A 44 2.00 -0.07 -1.63
N SER A 45 0.91 0.00 -2.40
CA SER A 45 -0.05 1.09 -2.29
C SER A 45 -1.47 0.55 -2.29
N MET A 46 -2.34 1.19 -1.51
CA MET A 46 -3.77 0.89 -1.46
C MET A 46 -4.54 2.21 -1.52
N ALA A 47 -5.53 2.27 -2.42
CA ALA A 47 -6.44 3.39 -2.50
C ALA A 47 -7.82 2.97 -1.98
N VAL A 48 -8.37 3.79 -1.10
CA VAL A 48 -9.75 3.69 -0.63
C VAL A 48 -10.53 4.83 -1.28
N ARG A 49 -11.66 4.52 -1.91
CA ARG A 49 -12.56 5.51 -2.52
C ARG A 49 -13.42 6.22 -1.47
N ALA A 50 -12.75 6.85 -0.54
CA ALA A 50 -13.30 7.71 0.49
C ALA A 50 -12.26 8.79 0.77
N GLY A 51 -12.65 10.06 0.67
CA GLY A 51 -11.80 11.21 0.93
C GLY A 51 -12.52 12.24 1.78
N ASN A 52 -12.00 13.47 1.82
CA ASN A 52 -12.50 14.53 2.70
C ASN A 52 -13.98 14.91 2.44
N PHE A 53 -14.53 14.64 1.25
CA PHE A 53 -15.94 14.91 0.94
C PHE A 53 -16.90 14.05 1.77
N LEU A 54 -16.40 12.97 2.37
CA LEU A 54 -17.17 12.08 3.23
C LEU A 54 -16.98 12.40 4.71
N ASP A 55 -16.23 13.45 5.06
CA ASP A 55 -16.06 13.87 6.44
C ASP A 55 -17.42 14.30 7.03
N PRO A 56 -17.75 13.88 8.26
CA PRO A 56 -18.93 14.40 8.94
C PRO A 56 -18.78 15.92 9.15
N PRO A 57 -19.88 16.70 9.09
CA PRO A 57 -19.82 18.15 9.30
C PRO A 57 -19.18 18.54 10.64
N GLU A 58 -19.34 17.70 11.66
CA GLU A 58 -18.83 17.92 13.01
C GLU A 58 -17.34 17.57 13.18
N ALA A 59 -16.71 16.88 12.21
CA ALA A 59 -15.31 16.44 12.31
C ALA A 59 -14.57 16.47 10.97
N GLN A 60 -14.58 17.64 10.32
CA GLN A 60 -13.80 17.92 9.12
C GLN A 60 -12.30 17.76 9.36
N GLY A 61 -11.59 17.12 8.43
CA GLY A 61 -10.15 16.88 8.49
C GLY A 61 -9.75 15.68 9.34
N THR A 62 -10.68 14.76 9.64
CA THR A 62 -10.37 13.59 10.46
C THR A 62 -9.64 12.53 9.64
N TYR A 63 -8.39 12.27 9.99
CA TYR A 63 -7.61 11.15 9.48
C TYR A 63 -7.06 10.37 10.68
N ALA A 64 -7.41 9.10 10.83
CA ALA A 64 -6.93 8.28 11.94
C ALA A 64 -6.63 6.84 11.48
N VAL A 65 -5.34 6.53 11.31
CA VAL A 65 -4.82 5.15 11.37
C VAL A 65 -3.95 5.08 12.61
N LEU A 66 -4.58 4.73 13.74
CA LEU A 66 -3.94 4.76 15.07
C LEU A 66 -3.67 3.35 15.63
N GLY A 67 -3.88 2.30 14.84
CA GLY A 67 -3.75 0.91 15.28
C GLY A 67 -4.88 0.02 14.74
N SER A 68 -4.68 -1.29 14.83
CA SER A 68 -5.65 -2.30 14.42
C SER A 68 -5.94 -3.27 15.59
N ASP A 69 -7.01 -4.06 15.50
CA ASP A 69 -7.31 -5.08 16.53
C ASP A 69 -6.15 -6.07 16.74
N LYS A 70 -5.39 -6.34 15.66
CA LYS A 70 -4.25 -7.26 15.68
C LYS A 70 -2.96 -6.58 16.15
N PHE A 71 -2.79 -5.30 15.83
CA PHE A 71 -1.66 -4.47 16.24
C PHE A 71 -2.19 -3.19 16.91
N PRO A 72 -2.64 -3.28 18.18
CA PRO A 72 -3.38 -2.19 18.85
C PRO A 72 -2.50 -1.03 19.30
N MET A 73 -1.17 -1.19 19.23
CA MET A 73 -0.25 -0.13 19.58
C MET A 73 -0.26 0.95 18.50
N GLU A 74 -0.43 2.20 18.92
CA GLU A 74 -0.37 3.35 18.03
C GLU A 74 0.96 3.41 17.30
N ASN A 75 0.91 3.75 16.00
CA ASN A 75 2.09 3.86 15.14
C ASN A 75 2.92 2.57 15.08
N ALA A 76 2.33 1.39 15.32
CA ALA A 76 3.05 0.12 15.28
C ALA A 76 3.72 -0.14 13.92
N LEU A 77 3.02 0.17 12.83
CA LEU A 77 3.53 0.05 11.47
C LEU A 77 4.70 0.99 11.22
N ASP A 78 4.54 2.29 11.50
CA ASP A 78 5.58 3.30 11.30
C ASP A 78 6.82 2.98 12.15
N ASN A 79 6.64 2.58 13.41
CA ASN A 79 7.74 2.18 14.29
C ASN A 79 8.50 0.98 13.72
N TYR A 80 7.78 -0.04 13.25
CA TYR A 80 8.39 -1.23 12.65
C TYR A 80 9.18 -0.88 11.39
N LEU A 81 8.58 -0.11 10.48
CA LEU A 81 9.22 0.30 9.22
C LEU A 81 10.48 1.12 9.48
N ASN A 82 10.41 2.11 10.38
CA ASN A 82 11.55 2.95 10.73
C ASN A 82 12.73 2.14 11.32
N MET A 83 12.46 1.06 12.06
CA MET A 83 13.50 0.17 12.59
C MET A 83 14.13 -0.74 11.52
N HIS A 84 13.48 -0.90 10.38
CA HIS A 84 13.83 -1.87 9.34
C HIS A 84 14.09 -1.23 7.96
N GLY A 85 14.37 0.07 7.93
CA GLY A 85 14.75 0.79 6.70
C GLY A 85 13.60 0.99 5.71
N GLY A 86 12.36 0.93 6.18
CA GLY A 86 11.15 1.24 5.44
C GLY A 86 10.52 2.56 5.90
N ASP A 87 9.45 2.97 5.22
CA ASP A 87 8.64 4.12 5.59
C ASP A 87 7.20 3.97 5.07
N SER A 88 6.28 4.73 5.65
CA SER A 88 4.87 4.81 5.22
C SER A 88 4.41 6.25 5.11
N ILE A 89 3.53 6.49 4.15
CA ILE A 89 2.83 7.75 4.00
C ILE A 89 1.39 7.49 3.60
N ALA A 90 0.51 8.39 4.02
CA ALA A 90 -0.83 8.46 3.48
C ALA A 90 -1.15 9.87 3.01
N ALA A 91 -1.98 9.94 1.98
CA ALA A 91 -2.51 11.19 1.46
C ALA A 91 -4.02 11.05 1.30
N THR A 92 -4.76 12.04 1.77
CA THR A 92 -6.21 12.13 1.58
C THR A 92 -6.51 13.28 0.66
N ASP A 93 -7.19 12.97 -0.44
CA ASP A 93 -7.75 13.92 -1.39
C ASP A 93 -9.26 14.03 -1.16
N ASP A 94 -9.95 14.70 -2.07
CA ASP A 94 -11.37 14.97 -2.01
C ASP A 94 -12.25 13.69 -1.98
N ASP A 95 -11.97 12.72 -2.86
CA ASP A 95 -12.78 11.51 -3.04
C ASP A 95 -12.06 10.19 -2.73
N HIS A 96 -10.78 10.26 -2.37
CA HIS A 96 -9.98 9.07 -2.09
C HIS A 96 -8.86 9.32 -1.07
N THR A 97 -8.46 8.25 -0.39
CA THR A 97 -7.29 8.20 0.49
C THR A 97 -6.36 7.11 -0.02
N ILE A 98 -5.08 7.44 -0.16
CA ILE A 98 -4.02 6.53 -0.59
C ILE A 98 -3.10 6.26 0.57
N PHE A 99 -2.84 4.98 0.83
CA PHE A 99 -1.79 4.51 1.70
C PHE A 99 -0.65 3.98 0.84
N PHE A 100 0.57 4.32 1.20
CA PHE A 100 1.79 3.85 0.55
C PHE A 100 2.81 3.46 1.61
N LEU A 101 3.53 2.37 1.35
CA LEU A 101 4.68 1.98 2.15
C LEU A 101 5.75 1.35 1.29
N PHE A 102 6.98 1.36 1.80
CA PHE A 102 8.05 0.50 1.30
C PHE A 102 8.83 -0.13 2.45
N ALA A 103 9.38 -1.32 2.21
CA ALA A 103 10.19 -2.06 3.15
C ALA A 103 11.17 -2.97 2.39
N GLU A 104 12.12 -3.60 3.08
CA GLU A 104 12.89 -4.69 2.48
C GLU A 104 11.98 -5.85 2.04
N SER A 105 12.24 -6.42 0.85
CA SER A 105 11.40 -7.47 0.25
C SER A 105 11.17 -8.68 1.16
N LYS A 106 12.18 -9.06 1.96
CA LYS A 106 12.07 -10.14 2.96
C LYS A 106 11.04 -9.88 4.07
N LEU A 107 10.72 -8.62 4.34
CA LEU A 107 9.79 -8.19 5.39
C LEU A 107 8.38 -7.94 4.85
N LEU A 108 8.22 -7.90 3.52
CA LEU A 108 6.96 -7.53 2.86
C LEU A 108 5.76 -8.31 3.36
N LYS A 109 5.92 -9.61 3.63
CA LYS A 109 4.84 -10.47 4.17
C LYS A 109 4.38 -10.02 5.55
N HIS A 110 5.31 -9.61 6.41
CA HIS A 110 4.98 -9.15 7.76
C HIS A 110 4.35 -7.77 7.72
N VAL A 111 4.93 -6.85 6.93
CA VAL A 111 4.40 -5.48 6.78
C VAL A 111 3.00 -5.47 6.16
N LEU A 112 2.68 -6.37 5.23
CA LEU A 112 1.33 -6.53 4.68
C LEU A 112 0.31 -7.12 5.67
N ASP A 113 0.78 -7.73 6.75
CA ASP A 113 -0.07 -8.32 7.78
C ASP A 113 -0.38 -7.36 8.93
N MET A 114 0.47 -6.33 9.10
CA MET A 114 0.34 -5.26 10.10
C MET A 114 -0.76 -4.27 9.76
#